data_AF-A0A847E2S9-F1
#
_entry.id   AF-A0A847E2S9-F1
#
_cell.length_a   1.000
_cell.length_b   1.000
_cell.length_c   1.000
_cell.angle_alpha   90.00
_cell.angle_beta   90.00
_cell.angle_gamma   90.00
#
_symmetry.space_group_name_H-M   'P 1'
#
loop_
_entity.id
_entity.type
_entity.pdbx_description
1 polymer ?
#
loop_
_entity_poly.entity_id
_entity_poly.type
_entity_poly.pdbx_seq_one_letter_code
_entity_poly.pdbx_strand_id
1 'polypeptide(L)'
;MQINIEKIKSLVKNSSKVVIMAHKRLDLDALGSSLGLYYFAKSLGKNATLLIEEDTFEDGVGLSLLKIKKNKIDIDIKKYSQLDLDPETLLIIIDTNNMSLVQNELAVKNIKNKVLIDHHINSGLHDKKFLYTFICNEQSSSVEIVIEMLKYLDTYIPPYIATIMLSGIYVDSNRFSSKASYKTHEGAAYLYKCGASSDELVYLLKADFDEYVDQLEVVSKAERYNNCLIALGNENKCYKAEDLAKIAENLILIKDIEVAFTIGKINDQTIGISARSIGKINVQQIMKKMGGGGHNNEAATQIKDLKVFEVLEKLKKIVGV
;
A
#
# COMPACT_ATOMS: atom_id res chain seq x y z
N MET A 1 -3.86 15.47 -11.75
CA MET A 1 -3.22 15.10 -13.03
C MET A 1 -3.99 13.91 -13.63
N GLN A 2 -3.91 13.64 -14.94
CA GLN A 2 -4.53 12.45 -15.54
C GLN A 2 -3.47 11.62 -16.27
N ILE A 3 -3.61 10.30 -16.20
CA ILE A 3 -2.69 9.35 -16.84
C ILE A 3 -2.86 9.39 -18.36
N ASN A 4 -1.76 9.34 -19.11
CA ASN A 4 -1.81 9.32 -20.57
C ASN A 4 -2.05 7.88 -21.07
N ILE A 5 -3.33 7.52 -21.15
CA ILE A 5 -3.77 6.17 -21.51
C ILE A 5 -3.30 5.77 -22.91
N GLU A 6 -3.35 6.66 -23.89
CA GLU A 6 -2.93 6.36 -25.27
C GLU A 6 -1.43 6.07 -25.37
N LYS A 7 -0.60 6.78 -24.58
CA LYS A 7 0.83 6.48 -24.49
C LYS A 7 1.07 5.08 -23.93
N ILE A 8 0.39 4.70 -22.86
CA ILE A 8 0.55 3.37 -22.24
C ILE A 8 0.04 2.27 -23.18
N LYS A 9 -1.13 2.47 -23.82
CA LYS A 9 -1.65 1.54 -24.83
C LYS A 9 -0.63 1.31 -25.95
N SER A 10 0.00 2.38 -26.45
CA SER A 10 1.03 2.28 -27.49
C SER A 10 2.24 1.48 -27.00
N LEU A 11 2.74 1.75 -25.79
CA LEU A 11 3.88 1.02 -25.21
C LEU A 11 3.56 -0.47 -25.04
N VAL A 12 2.38 -0.82 -24.54
CA VAL A 12 1.95 -2.21 -24.38
C VAL A 12 1.81 -2.88 -25.75
N LYS A 13 1.12 -2.26 -26.72
CA LYS A 13 0.94 -2.82 -28.08
C LYS A 13 2.27 -3.03 -28.83
N ASN A 14 3.26 -2.19 -28.58
CA ASN A 14 4.58 -2.29 -29.22
C ASN A 14 5.54 -3.22 -28.49
N SER A 15 5.19 -3.72 -27.30
CA SER A 15 6.01 -4.69 -26.56
C SER A 15 5.79 -6.11 -27.08
N SER A 16 6.81 -6.96 -26.97
CA SER A 16 6.68 -8.40 -27.21
C SER A 16 5.83 -9.07 -26.12
N LYS A 17 6.09 -8.72 -24.86
CA LYS A 17 5.40 -9.16 -23.65
C LYS A 17 5.49 -8.10 -22.55
N VAL A 18 4.58 -8.19 -21.59
CA VAL A 18 4.49 -7.26 -20.46
C VAL A 18 4.81 -8.00 -19.17
N VAL A 19 5.75 -7.48 -18.39
CA VAL A 19 6.05 -7.90 -17.03
C VAL A 19 5.54 -6.81 -16.09
N ILE A 20 4.77 -7.19 -15.08
CA ILE A 20 4.19 -6.25 -14.10
C ILE A 20 4.75 -6.61 -12.73
N MET A 21 5.25 -5.61 -12.00
CA MET A 21 5.73 -5.80 -10.64
C MET A 21 5.35 -4.62 -9.77
N ALA A 22 5.28 -4.85 -8.46
CA ALA A 22 5.01 -3.82 -7.47
C ALA A 22 6.10 -3.78 -6.38
N HIS A 23 5.79 -3.32 -5.18
CA HIS A 23 6.71 -3.37 -4.04
C HIS A 23 6.82 -4.77 -3.40
N LYS A 24 7.90 -4.99 -2.64
CA LYS A 24 8.09 -6.12 -1.71
C LYS A 24 7.06 -6.04 -0.59
N ARG A 25 6.74 -7.18 0.03
CA ARG A 25 5.63 -7.28 1.00
C ARG A 25 4.34 -6.74 0.41
N LEU A 26 3.86 -7.40 -0.65
CA LEU A 26 2.65 -7.00 -1.36
C LEU A 26 1.48 -6.84 -0.38
N ASP A 27 0.73 -5.76 -0.57
CA ASP A 27 -0.60 -5.58 -0.01
C ASP A 27 -1.67 -5.73 -1.12
N LEU A 28 -2.92 -5.46 -0.75
CA LEU A 28 -4.05 -5.61 -1.66
C LEU A 28 -4.12 -4.52 -2.75
N ASP A 29 -3.54 -3.33 -2.55
CA ASP A 29 -3.51 -2.29 -3.58
C ASP A 29 -2.43 -2.61 -4.63
N ALA A 30 -1.24 -3.04 -4.20
CA ALA A 30 -0.18 -3.53 -5.07
C ALA A 30 -0.62 -4.74 -5.89
N LEU A 31 -1.25 -5.74 -5.27
CA LEU A 31 -1.76 -6.92 -5.98
C LEU A 31 -2.93 -6.53 -6.90
N GLY A 32 -3.90 -5.76 -6.39
CA GLY A 32 -5.08 -5.35 -7.15
C GLY A 32 -4.72 -4.54 -8.40
N SER A 33 -3.84 -3.55 -8.26
CA SER A 33 -3.39 -2.71 -9.36
C SER A 33 -2.58 -3.51 -10.39
N SER A 34 -1.74 -4.44 -9.92
CA SER A 34 -1.01 -5.37 -10.79
C SER A 34 -1.96 -6.26 -11.60
N LEU A 35 -2.99 -6.83 -10.97
CA LEU A 35 -4.01 -7.64 -11.66
C LEU A 35 -4.82 -6.80 -12.66
N GLY A 36 -5.18 -5.57 -12.30
CA GLY A 36 -5.84 -4.67 -13.23
C GLY A 36 -4.99 -4.39 -14.48
N LEU A 37 -3.69 -4.15 -14.30
CA LEU A 37 -2.74 -3.98 -15.42
C LEU A 37 -2.56 -5.26 -16.25
N TYR A 38 -2.64 -6.44 -15.61
CA TYR A 38 -2.61 -7.73 -16.29
C TYR A 38 -3.79 -7.84 -17.27
N TYR A 39 -5.01 -7.56 -16.82
CA TYR A 39 -6.20 -7.56 -17.68
C TYR A 39 -6.16 -6.45 -18.74
N PHE A 40 -5.63 -5.28 -18.39
CA PHE A 40 -5.39 -4.21 -19.36
C PHE A 40 -4.48 -4.70 -20.50
N ALA A 41 -3.33 -5.30 -20.20
CA ALA A 41 -2.42 -5.81 -21.23
C ALA A 41 -3.02 -6.95 -22.06
N LYS A 42 -3.73 -7.89 -21.41
CA LYS A 42 -4.44 -8.98 -22.09
C LYS A 42 -5.50 -8.47 -23.07
N SER A 43 -6.26 -7.44 -22.69
CA SER A 43 -7.27 -6.84 -23.58
C SER A 43 -6.68 -6.17 -24.82
N LEU A 44 -5.39 -5.80 -24.78
CA LEU A 44 -4.64 -5.30 -25.92
C LEU A 44 -3.97 -6.41 -26.75
N GLY A 45 -4.29 -7.67 -26.46
CA GLY A 45 -3.75 -8.85 -27.16
C GLY A 45 -2.31 -9.20 -26.78
N LYS A 46 -1.83 -8.73 -25.62
CA LYS A 46 -0.45 -8.98 -25.17
C LYS A 46 -0.39 -10.00 -24.04
N ASN A 47 0.66 -10.82 -24.07
CA ASN A 47 0.99 -11.68 -22.95
C ASN A 47 1.50 -10.82 -21.80
N ALA A 48 0.92 -11.03 -20.63
CA ALA A 48 1.27 -10.35 -19.39
C ALA A 48 1.67 -11.39 -18.36
N THR A 49 2.64 -11.04 -17.52
CA THR A 49 3.13 -11.86 -16.41
C THR A 49 3.25 -10.98 -15.18
N LEU A 50 2.73 -11.42 -14.04
CA LEU A 50 3.01 -10.82 -12.75
C LEU A 50 4.34 -11.38 -12.23
N LEU A 51 5.31 -10.50 -11.99
CA LEU A 51 6.52 -10.85 -11.28
C LEU A 51 6.25 -10.77 -9.78
N ILE A 52 6.30 -11.93 -9.12
CA ILE A 52 6.18 -12.04 -7.66
C ILE A 52 7.35 -12.91 -7.15
N GLU A 53 8.27 -12.31 -6.39
CA GLU A 53 9.48 -12.99 -5.91
C GLU A 53 9.29 -13.70 -4.58
N GLU A 54 8.73 -12.95 -3.63
CA GLU A 54 8.66 -13.32 -2.24
C GLU A 54 7.31 -13.98 -1.92
N ASP A 55 7.36 -14.96 -1.04
CA ASP A 55 6.15 -15.55 -0.43
C ASP A 55 5.73 -14.79 0.83
N THR A 56 6.46 -13.72 1.19
CA THR A 56 6.14 -12.81 2.29
C THR A 56 5.33 -11.62 1.77
N PHE A 57 4.02 -11.69 2.00
CA PHE A 57 3.03 -10.67 1.68
C PHE A 57 2.00 -10.60 2.81
N GLU A 58 1.10 -9.62 2.76
CA GLU A 58 -0.01 -9.56 3.72
C GLU A 58 -0.95 -10.77 3.60
N ASP A 59 -1.61 -11.14 4.70
CA ASP A 59 -2.48 -12.33 4.75
C ASP A 59 -3.59 -12.28 3.68
N GLY A 60 -4.17 -11.10 3.45
CA GLY A 60 -5.17 -10.88 2.40
C GLY A 60 -4.65 -11.18 0.99
N VAL A 61 -3.38 -10.88 0.70
CA VAL A 61 -2.71 -11.22 -0.57
C VAL A 61 -2.53 -12.74 -0.68
N GLY A 62 -2.10 -13.39 0.41
CA GLY A 62 -1.96 -14.85 0.44
C GLY A 62 -3.27 -15.58 0.16
N LEU A 63 -4.34 -15.19 0.85
CA LEU A 63 -5.69 -15.71 0.62
C LEU A 63 -6.15 -15.46 -0.82
N SER A 64 -5.84 -14.28 -1.37
CA SER A 64 -6.14 -13.91 -2.76
C SER A 64 -5.47 -14.85 -3.76
N LEU A 65 -4.15 -15.06 -3.64
CA LEU A 65 -3.39 -15.93 -4.53
C LEU A 65 -3.83 -17.40 -4.45
N LEU A 66 -4.09 -17.89 -3.23
CA LEU A 66 -4.62 -19.24 -3.01
C LEU A 66 -5.98 -19.44 -3.70
N LYS A 67 -6.87 -18.46 -3.58
CA LYS A 67 -8.21 -18.55 -4.17
C LYS A 67 -8.23 -18.32 -5.68
N ILE A 68 -7.34 -17.49 -6.23
CA ILE A 68 -7.08 -17.39 -7.68
C ILE A 68 -6.74 -18.77 -8.23
N LYS A 69 -5.78 -19.47 -7.60
CA LYS A 69 -5.37 -20.82 -7.99
C LYS A 69 -6.52 -21.83 -7.84
N LYS A 70 -7.25 -21.80 -6.73
CA LYS A 70 -8.40 -22.69 -6.46
C LYS A 70 -9.51 -22.52 -7.49
N ASN A 71 -9.81 -21.28 -7.86
CA ASN A 71 -10.83 -20.94 -8.84
C ASN A 71 -10.34 -21.09 -10.30
N LYS A 72 -9.09 -21.51 -10.51
CA LYS A 72 -8.46 -21.67 -11.84
C LYS A 72 -8.55 -20.40 -12.69
N ILE A 73 -8.40 -19.23 -12.06
CA ILE A 73 -8.31 -17.97 -12.79
C ILE A 73 -6.93 -17.92 -13.44
N ASP A 74 -6.90 -17.85 -14.77
CA ASP A 74 -5.66 -17.88 -15.56
C ASP A 74 -4.87 -16.57 -15.39
N ILE A 75 -3.91 -16.58 -14.47
CA ILE A 75 -2.95 -15.51 -14.23
C ILE A 75 -1.55 -16.12 -14.30
N ASP A 76 -0.70 -15.56 -15.15
CA ASP A 76 0.71 -15.98 -15.25
C ASP A 76 1.51 -15.25 -14.16
N ILE A 77 1.95 -16.00 -13.15
CA ILE A 77 2.76 -15.49 -12.04
C ILE A 77 4.10 -16.21 -12.06
N LYS A 78 5.19 -15.45 -12.08
CA LYS A 78 6.56 -15.99 -12.19
C LYS A 78 7.53 -15.24 -11.28
N LYS A 79 8.58 -15.93 -10.84
CA LYS A 79 9.79 -15.29 -10.29
C LYS A 79 10.65 -14.76 -11.45
N TYR A 80 11.53 -13.80 -11.19
CA TYR A 80 12.41 -13.22 -12.20
C TYR A 80 13.26 -14.28 -12.91
N SER A 81 13.72 -15.30 -12.20
CA SER A 81 14.51 -16.42 -12.74
C SER A 81 13.76 -17.27 -13.77
N GLN A 82 12.43 -17.17 -13.82
CA GLN A 82 11.55 -17.91 -14.74
C GLN A 82 11.08 -17.04 -15.90
N LEU A 83 11.44 -15.75 -15.92
CA LEU A 83 11.07 -14.85 -17.00
C LEU A 83 11.94 -15.09 -18.24
N ASP A 84 11.27 -15.22 -19.37
CA ASP A 84 11.91 -15.21 -20.68
C ASP A 84 11.92 -13.76 -21.19
N LEU A 85 13.05 -13.07 -21.06
CA LEU A 85 13.19 -11.65 -21.40
C LEU A 85 13.77 -11.46 -22.80
N ASP A 86 13.22 -10.51 -23.55
CA ASP A 86 13.76 -10.07 -24.83
C ASP A 86 13.86 -8.53 -24.89
N PRO A 87 14.55 -7.94 -25.90
CA PRO A 87 14.77 -6.49 -25.98
C PRO A 87 13.49 -5.64 -26.05
N GLU A 88 12.37 -6.22 -26.46
CA GLU A 88 11.07 -5.55 -26.61
C GLU A 88 10.15 -5.78 -25.40
N THR A 89 10.60 -6.53 -24.39
CA THR A 89 9.86 -6.74 -23.14
C THR A 89 9.64 -5.41 -22.43
N LEU A 90 8.39 -5.15 -22.02
CA LEU A 90 8.00 -3.97 -21.25
C LEU A 90 7.83 -4.33 -19.78
N LEU A 91 8.55 -3.63 -18.91
CA LEU A 91 8.32 -3.68 -17.46
C LEU A 91 7.37 -2.55 -17.05
N ILE A 92 6.28 -2.86 -16.37
CA ILE A 92 5.43 -1.90 -15.68
C ILE A 92 5.65 -2.08 -14.17
N ILE A 93 6.15 -1.02 -13.54
CA ILE A 93 6.28 -0.92 -12.09
C ILE A 93 5.06 -0.15 -11.59
N ILE A 94 4.31 -0.74 -10.67
CA ILE A 94 3.12 -0.16 -10.08
C ILE A 94 3.29 -0.04 -8.56
N ASP A 95 2.69 0.97 -7.96
CA ASP A 95 2.56 1.12 -6.51
C ASP A 95 3.88 1.29 -5.72
N THR A 96 4.96 1.61 -6.43
CA THR A 96 6.19 2.04 -5.77
C THR A 96 7.12 2.80 -6.70
N ASN A 97 7.60 3.93 -6.21
CA ASN A 97 8.63 4.73 -6.83
C ASN A 97 9.95 4.73 -6.04
N ASN A 98 10.21 3.69 -5.24
CA ASN A 98 11.45 3.52 -4.49
C ASN A 98 12.20 2.25 -4.91
N MET A 99 13.44 2.40 -5.38
CA MET A 99 14.28 1.29 -5.83
C MET A 99 14.50 0.21 -4.75
N SER A 100 14.57 0.58 -3.46
CA SER A 100 14.79 -0.41 -2.40
C SER A 100 13.54 -1.25 -2.10
N LEU A 101 12.37 -0.74 -2.47
CA LEU A 101 11.07 -1.35 -2.22
C LEU A 101 10.56 -2.20 -3.38
N VAL A 102 11.09 -2.06 -4.61
CA VAL A 102 10.64 -2.88 -5.74
C VAL A 102 10.87 -4.38 -5.47
N GLN A 103 9.98 -5.25 -5.93
CA GLN A 103 10.14 -6.70 -5.71
C GLN A 103 11.46 -7.27 -6.22
N ASN A 104 11.94 -6.82 -7.39
CA ASN A 104 13.18 -7.31 -7.96
C ASN A 104 13.99 -6.20 -8.66
N GLU A 105 15.12 -5.82 -8.07
CA GLU A 105 16.02 -4.80 -8.64
C GLU A 105 16.67 -5.24 -9.96
N LEU A 106 16.89 -6.54 -10.17
CA LEU A 106 17.48 -7.04 -11.41
C LEU A 106 16.50 -6.86 -12.58
N ALA A 107 15.20 -7.04 -12.36
CA ALA A 107 14.18 -6.72 -13.36
C ALA A 107 14.26 -5.24 -13.77
N VAL A 108 14.36 -4.33 -12.80
CA VAL A 108 14.56 -2.89 -13.08
C VAL A 108 15.87 -2.63 -13.80
N LYS A 109 16.96 -3.33 -13.49
CA LYS A 109 18.26 -3.07 -14.13
C LYS A 109 18.34 -3.63 -15.56
N ASN A 110 17.79 -4.82 -15.79
CA ASN A 110 18.01 -5.61 -17.00
C ASN A 110 16.96 -5.39 -18.10
N ILE A 111 15.71 -5.10 -17.74
CA ILE A 111 14.68 -4.77 -18.74
C ILE A 111 14.89 -3.32 -19.18
N LYS A 112 14.91 -3.03 -20.50
CA LYS A 112 15.18 -1.66 -20.99
C LYS A 112 13.93 -0.78 -21.00
N ASN A 113 12.82 -1.31 -21.50
CA ASN A 113 11.57 -0.57 -21.65
C ASN A 113 10.81 -0.59 -20.33
N LYS A 114 10.60 0.57 -19.71
CA LYS A 114 9.97 0.68 -18.39
C LYS A 114 8.91 1.75 -18.35
N VAL A 115 7.84 1.45 -17.62
CA VAL A 115 6.79 2.38 -17.22
C VAL A 115 6.71 2.33 -15.70
N LEU A 116 6.54 3.49 -15.07
CA LEU A 116 6.33 3.61 -13.64
C LEU A 116 5.02 4.35 -13.38
N ILE A 117 4.13 3.73 -12.61
CA ILE A 117 2.84 4.25 -12.19
C ILE A 117 2.79 4.14 -10.66
N ASP A 118 2.47 5.22 -9.96
CA ASP A 118 2.41 5.20 -8.50
C ASP A 118 1.51 6.33 -7.98
N HIS A 119 1.04 6.21 -6.74
CA HIS A 119 0.32 7.25 -6.00
C HIS A 119 1.07 7.71 -4.74
N HIS A 120 2.17 7.06 -4.38
CA HIS A 120 3.01 7.50 -3.27
C HIS A 120 3.78 8.78 -3.58
N ILE A 121 4.19 9.49 -2.53
CA ILE A 121 5.10 10.64 -2.68
C ILE A 121 6.36 10.20 -3.41
N ASN A 122 6.75 11.01 -4.39
CA ASN A 122 7.94 10.78 -5.20
C ASN A 122 9.20 10.62 -4.32
N SER A 123 9.80 9.43 -4.38
CA SER A 123 11.02 9.04 -3.66
C SER A 123 12.20 8.73 -4.59
N GLY A 124 12.06 8.98 -5.90
CA GLY A 124 13.20 9.14 -6.81
C GLY A 124 13.60 7.96 -7.69
N LEU A 125 12.80 6.90 -7.82
CA LEU A 125 13.06 5.81 -8.80
C LEU A 125 13.03 6.30 -10.27
N HIS A 126 12.54 7.51 -10.52
CA HIS A 126 12.39 8.10 -11.86
C HIS A 126 13.72 8.60 -12.43
N ASP A 127 14.57 7.69 -12.87
CA ASP A 127 15.68 8.04 -13.75
C ASP A 127 15.17 8.48 -15.14
N LYS A 128 16.00 9.21 -15.90
CA LYS A 128 15.76 9.57 -17.33
C LYS A 128 15.56 8.37 -18.29
N LYS A 129 15.50 7.13 -17.78
CA LYS A 129 15.45 5.87 -18.52
C LYS A 129 14.05 5.27 -18.64
N PHE A 130 13.04 5.81 -17.95
CA PHE A 130 11.66 5.33 -18.08
C PHE A 130 11.02 5.91 -19.35
N LEU A 131 10.30 5.08 -20.10
CA LEU A 131 9.56 5.50 -21.28
C LEU A 131 8.32 6.33 -20.92
N TYR A 132 7.79 6.11 -19.71
CA TYR A 132 6.72 6.89 -19.14
C TYR A 132 6.75 6.80 -17.60
N THR A 133 6.36 7.90 -16.95
CA THR A 133 6.26 8.01 -15.49
C THR A 133 4.96 8.75 -15.18
N PHE A 134 4.18 8.21 -14.25
CA PHE A 134 3.01 8.85 -13.69
C PHE A 134 3.02 8.64 -12.17
N ILE A 135 3.11 9.73 -11.41
CA ILE A 135 2.99 9.72 -9.95
C ILE A 135 1.87 10.68 -9.59
N CYS A 136 0.86 10.24 -8.86
CA CYS A 136 -0.30 11.08 -8.58
C CYS A 136 -0.76 10.88 -7.13
N ASN A 137 -0.28 11.76 -6.24
CA ASN A 137 -0.51 11.65 -4.79
C ASN A 137 -1.94 11.97 -4.37
N GLU A 138 -2.76 12.49 -5.29
CA GLU A 138 -4.16 12.82 -5.02
C GLU A 138 -5.11 11.62 -5.15
N GLN A 139 -4.65 10.51 -5.74
CA GLN A 139 -5.44 9.28 -5.90
C GLN A 139 -5.41 8.48 -4.61
N SER A 140 -6.54 7.86 -4.27
CA SER A 140 -6.61 7.09 -3.05
C SER A 140 -5.64 5.92 -3.08
N SER A 141 -5.49 5.27 -4.24
CA SER A 141 -4.73 4.04 -4.42
C SER A 141 -4.25 3.86 -5.86
N SER A 142 -3.25 3.00 -6.10
CA SER A 142 -2.80 2.61 -7.43
C SER A 142 -3.90 1.88 -8.22
N VAL A 143 -4.79 1.13 -7.55
CA VAL A 143 -5.98 0.56 -8.22
C VAL A 143 -6.86 1.66 -8.83
N GLU A 144 -7.05 2.80 -8.17
CA GLU A 144 -7.86 3.91 -8.71
C GLU A 144 -7.30 4.39 -10.06
N ILE A 145 -5.97 4.51 -10.17
CA ILE A 145 -5.28 4.87 -11.43
C ILE A 145 -5.53 3.81 -12.52
N VAL A 146 -5.43 2.53 -12.16
CA VAL A 146 -5.60 1.42 -13.11
C VAL A 146 -7.05 1.31 -13.59
N ILE A 147 -8.04 1.62 -12.74
CA ILE A 147 -9.44 1.69 -13.16
C ILE A 147 -9.66 2.79 -14.20
N GLU A 148 -9.01 3.95 -14.07
CA GLU A 148 -9.07 4.97 -15.11
C GLU A 148 -8.62 4.42 -16.46
N MET A 149 -7.67 3.48 -16.52
CA MET A 149 -7.23 2.84 -17.77
C MET A 149 -8.21 1.77 -18.26
N LEU A 150 -8.76 0.97 -17.35
CA LEU A 150 -9.67 -0.13 -17.65
C LEU A 150 -11.03 0.34 -18.15
N LYS A 151 -11.56 1.45 -17.62
CA LYS A 151 -12.86 2.01 -18.05
C LYS A 151 -12.91 2.38 -19.54
N TYR A 152 -11.77 2.64 -20.18
CA TYR A 152 -11.69 2.94 -21.62
C TYR A 152 -11.64 1.68 -22.51
N LEU A 153 -11.60 0.50 -21.90
CA LEU A 153 -11.52 -0.77 -22.61
C LEU A 153 -12.73 -1.62 -22.20
N ASP A 154 -13.37 -2.25 -23.17
CA ASP A 154 -14.45 -3.21 -22.91
C ASP A 154 -13.86 -4.56 -22.48
N THR A 155 -13.20 -4.56 -21.32
CA THR A 155 -12.44 -5.70 -20.81
C THR A 155 -13.22 -6.41 -19.72
N TYR A 156 -13.42 -7.71 -19.90
CA TYR A 156 -13.94 -8.57 -18.84
C TYR A 156 -12.90 -8.72 -17.72
N ILE A 157 -13.29 -8.34 -16.50
CA ILE A 157 -12.53 -8.56 -15.28
C ILE A 157 -13.29 -9.61 -14.47
N PRO A 158 -12.68 -10.74 -14.08
CA PRO A 158 -13.38 -11.73 -13.27
C PRO A 158 -13.83 -11.13 -11.93
N PRO A 159 -15.03 -11.51 -11.44
CA PRO A 159 -15.58 -10.98 -10.19
C PRO A 159 -14.62 -11.01 -8.99
N TYR A 160 -13.88 -12.12 -8.84
CA TYR A 160 -12.91 -12.25 -7.75
C TYR A 160 -11.71 -11.29 -7.88
N ILE A 161 -11.28 -11.00 -9.10
CA ILE A 161 -10.23 -10.01 -9.36
C ILE A 161 -10.75 -8.60 -9.06
N ALA A 162 -11.99 -8.30 -9.44
CA ALA A 162 -12.65 -7.05 -9.09
C ALA A 162 -12.77 -6.88 -7.56
N THR A 163 -13.02 -7.95 -6.81
CA THR A 163 -12.99 -7.93 -5.33
C THR A 163 -11.60 -7.59 -4.78
N ILE A 164 -10.53 -8.18 -5.31
CA ILE A 164 -9.15 -7.88 -4.85
C ILE A 164 -8.84 -6.41 -5.11
N MET A 165 -9.13 -5.92 -6.32
CA MET A 165 -8.98 -4.51 -6.67
C MET A 165 -9.78 -3.59 -5.73
N LEU A 166 -11.03 -3.95 -5.41
CA LEU A 166 -11.87 -3.17 -4.52
C LEU A 166 -11.29 -3.12 -3.10
N SER A 167 -10.69 -4.23 -2.67
CA SER A 167 -10.06 -4.34 -1.36
C SER A 167 -8.84 -3.42 -1.26
N GLY A 168 -8.04 -3.28 -2.33
CA GLY A 168 -6.95 -2.30 -2.41
C GLY A 168 -7.43 -0.86 -2.21
N ILE A 169 -8.45 -0.43 -2.97
CA ILE A 169 -9.08 0.89 -2.75
C ILE A 169 -9.56 1.03 -1.31
N TYR A 170 -10.22 0.01 -0.77
CA TYR A 170 -10.82 0.04 0.56
C TYR A 170 -9.77 0.19 1.67
N VAL A 171 -8.62 -0.47 1.55
CA VAL A 171 -7.53 -0.36 2.54
C VAL A 171 -6.88 1.02 2.47
N ASP A 172 -6.44 1.45 1.29
CA ASP A 172 -5.67 2.69 1.11
C ASP A 172 -6.47 3.96 1.35
N SER A 173 -7.78 3.90 1.10
CA SER A 173 -8.70 4.99 1.45
C SER A 173 -9.16 4.95 2.91
N ASN A 174 -8.58 4.09 3.74
CA ASN A 174 -9.02 3.82 5.10
C ASN A 174 -10.55 3.65 5.18
N ARG A 175 -11.07 2.67 4.45
CA ARG A 175 -12.51 2.37 4.36
C ARG A 175 -13.32 3.57 3.83
N PHE A 176 -12.76 4.27 2.83
CA PHE A 176 -13.28 5.51 2.26
C PHE A 176 -13.34 6.72 3.20
N SER A 177 -12.72 6.65 4.38
CA SER A 177 -12.71 7.77 5.34
C SER A 177 -11.55 8.75 5.14
N SER A 178 -10.51 8.35 4.40
CA SER A 178 -9.33 9.17 4.11
C SER A 178 -8.95 9.05 2.63
N LYS A 179 -8.36 10.11 2.06
CA LYS A 179 -7.90 10.17 0.65
C LYS A 179 -8.96 9.78 -0.40
N ALA A 180 -10.24 9.67 -0.02
CA ALA A 180 -11.33 9.30 -0.90
C ALA A 180 -11.91 10.52 -1.60
N SER A 181 -12.17 10.39 -2.90
CA SER A 181 -12.83 11.41 -3.72
C SER A 181 -14.02 10.81 -4.48
N TYR A 182 -14.74 11.64 -5.25
CA TYR A 182 -15.80 11.13 -6.13
C TYR A 182 -15.28 10.05 -7.08
N LYS A 183 -14.02 10.17 -7.55
CA LYS A 183 -13.38 9.17 -8.42
C LYS A 183 -13.17 7.84 -7.73
N THR A 184 -12.79 7.86 -6.46
CA THR A 184 -12.62 6.67 -5.63
C THR A 184 -13.94 5.89 -5.55
N HIS A 185 -15.04 6.59 -5.30
CA HIS A 185 -16.38 5.99 -5.27
C HIS A 185 -16.85 5.53 -6.66
N GLU A 186 -16.57 6.28 -7.73
CA GLU A 186 -16.83 5.83 -9.11
C GLU A 186 -15.99 4.60 -9.50
N GLY A 187 -14.78 4.47 -8.95
CA GLY A 187 -13.93 3.30 -9.11
C GLY A 187 -14.52 2.08 -8.41
N ALA A 188 -14.91 2.23 -7.14
CA ALA A 188 -15.59 1.20 -6.39
C ALA A 188 -16.90 0.75 -7.07
N ALA A 189 -17.73 1.70 -7.53
CA ALA A 189 -18.96 1.40 -8.27
C ALA A 189 -18.70 0.63 -9.57
N TYR A 190 -17.61 0.96 -10.28
CA TYR A 190 -17.19 0.21 -11.46
C TYR A 190 -16.80 -1.23 -11.11
N LEU A 191 -16.06 -1.46 -10.03
CA LEU A 191 -15.68 -2.81 -9.60
C LEU A 191 -16.90 -3.63 -9.14
N TYR A 192 -17.87 -3.01 -8.47
CA TYR A 192 -19.15 -3.66 -8.18
C TYR A 192 -19.92 -4.03 -9.45
N LYS A 193 -19.89 -3.18 -10.48
CA LYS A 193 -20.44 -3.53 -11.81
C LYS A 193 -19.72 -4.73 -12.44
N CYS A 194 -18.43 -4.91 -12.18
CA CYS A 194 -17.66 -6.10 -12.56
C CYS A 194 -17.91 -7.34 -11.67
N GLY A 195 -18.76 -7.23 -10.64
CA GLY A 195 -19.13 -8.34 -9.76
C GLY A 195 -18.28 -8.47 -8.49
N ALA A 196 -17.56 -7.41 -8.08
CA ALA A 196 -16.88 -7.41 -6.78
C ALA A 196 -17.88 -7.73 -5.64
N SER A 197 -17.44 -8.52 -4.66
CA SER A 197 -18.26 -8.95 -3.52
C SER A 197 -17.79 -8.31 -2.22
N SER A 198 -18.69 -7.61 -1.54
CA SER A 198 -18.41 -7.03 -0.21
C SER A 198 -18.15 -8.10 0.84
N ASP A 199 -18.83 -9.25 0.79
CA ASP A 199 -18.63 -10.35 1.73
C ASP A 199 -17.21 -10.94 1.61
N GLU A 200 -16.74 -11.09 0.37
CA GLU A 200 -15.40 -11.56 0.08
C GLU A 200 -14.34 -10.53 0.47
N LEU A 201 -14.59 -9.24 0.22
CA LEU A 201 -13.73 -8.16 0.71
C LEU A 201 -13.59 -8.22 2.23
N VAL A 202 -14.69 -8.37 2.96
CA VAL A 202 -14.66 -8.52 4.43
C VAL A 202 -13.85 -9.74 4.83
N TYR A 203 -13.99 -10.85 4.12
CA TYR A 203 -13.20 -12.06 4.37
C TYR A 203 -11.69 -11.84 4.18
N LEU A 204 -11.28 -11.13 3.13
CA LEU A 204 -9.87 -10.81 2.86
C LEU A 204 -9.24 -9.90 3.92
N LEU A 205 -10.05 -9.09 4.60
CA LEU A 205 -9.60 -8.10 5.58
C LEU A 205 -9.78 -8.53 7.04
N LYS A 206 -10.15 -9.80 7.28
CA LYS A 206 -10.25 -10.31 8.65
C LYS A 206 -8.88 -10.29 9.30
N ALA A 207 -8.80 -9.63 10.45
CA ALA A 207 -7.64 -9.71 11.33
C ALA A 207 -7.66 -11.03 12.12
N ASP A 208 -6.49 -11.48 12.52
CA ASP A 208 -6.36 -12.53 13.53
C ASP A 208 -6.95 -12.06 14.88
N PHE A 209 -7.55 -12.98 15.63
CA PHE A 209 -8.23 -12.64 16.88
C PHE A 209 -7.23 -12.20 17.96
N ASP A 210 -6.08 -12.87 18.07
CA ASP A 210 -5.09 -12.54 19.08
C ASP A 210 -4.45 -11.19 18.75
N GLU A 211 -4.11 -10.94 17.48
CA GLU A 211 -3.63 -9.62 17.01
C GLU A 211 -4.67 -8.51 17.30
N TYR A 212 -5.96 -8.79 17.11
CA TYR A 212 -7.02 -7.83 17.42
C TYR A 212 -7.12 -7.53 18.93
N VAL A 213 -7.05 -8.56 19.78
CA VAL A 213 -7.05 -8.40 21.24
C VAL A 213 -5.83 -7.59 21.69
N ASP A 214 -4.65 -7.86 21.14
CA ASP A 214 -3.43 -7.12 21.45
C ASP A 214 -3.57 -5.63 21.16
N GLN A 215 -4.15 -5.27 20.01
CA GLN A 215 -4.40 -3.88 19.64
C GLN A 215 -5.35 -3.22 20.65
N LEU A 216 -6.43 -3.90 21.05
CA LEU A 216 -7.36 -3.39 22.05
C LEU A 216 -6.71 -3.18 23.42
N GLU A 217 -5.81 -4.07 23.85
CA GLU A 217 -5.07 -3.87 25.09
C GLU A 217 -4.22 -2.59 25.06
N VAL A 218 -3.56 -2.31 23.93
CA VAL A 218 -2.77 -1.07 23.78
C VAL A 218 -3.69 0.15 23.77
N VAL A 219 -4.81 0.10 23.05
CA VAL A 219 -5.82 1.18 23.04
C VAL A 219 -6.36 1.43 24.44
N SER A 220 -6.62 0.39 25.23
CA SER A 220 -7.17 0.52 26.59
C SER A 220 -6.23 1.24 27.56
N LYS A 221 -4.92 1.25 27.26
CA LYS A 221 -3.87 1.92 28.04
C LYS A 221 -3.55 3.33 27.51
N ALA A 222 -4.32 3.83 26.54
CA ALA A 222 -4.10 5.17 26.00
C ALA A 222 -4.36 6.24 27.07
N GLU A 223 -3.40 7.15 27.23
CA GLU A 223 -3.51 8.28 28.15
C GLU A 223 -3.80 9.57 27.37
N ARG A 224 -4.71 10.39 27.91
CA ARG A 224 -5.13 11.65 27.31
C ARG A 224 -4.37 12.84 27.88
N TYR A 225 -3.86 13.66 26.97
CA TYR A 225 -3.19 14.93 27.23
C TYR A 225 -3.84 16.02 26.37
N ASN A 226 -4.84 16.72 26.89
CA ASN A 226 -5.66 17.67 26.12
C ASN A 226 -6.31 17.04 24.86
N ASN A 227 -5.90 17.46 23.67
CA ASN A 227 -6.30 16.95 22.35
C ASN A 227 -5.36 15.86 21.81
N CYS A 228 -4.48 15.31 22.66
CA CYS A 228 -3.51 14.27 22.32
C CYS A 228 -3.84 12.95 23.05
N LEU A 229 -3.72 11.82 22.36
CA LEU A 229 -3.69 10.48 22.96
C LEU A 229 -2.33 9.83 22.74
N ILE A 230 -1.80 9.18 23.79
CA ILE A 230 -0.58 8.39 23.70
C ILE A 230 -0.87 6.98 24.24
N ALA A 231 -0.70 5.97 23.40
CA ALA A 231 -0.87 4.57 23.78
C ALA A 231 0.47 3.84 23.83
N LEU A 232 0.63 2.96 24.82
CA LEU A 232 1.85 2.20 25.06
C LEU A 232 1.63 0.70 24.84
N GLY A 233 2.46 0.12 23.98
CA GLY A 233 2.61 -1.31 23.82
C GLY A 233 3.09 -2.00 25.10
N ASN A 234 2.80 -3.28 25.22
CA ASN A 234 3.31 -4.11 26.32
C ASN A 234 4.83 -4.25 26.21
N GLU A 235 5.56 -4.00 27.31
CA GLU A 235 7.02 -4.06 27.32
C GLU A 235 7.58 -5.46 27.02
N ASN A 236 6.80 -6.51 27.26
CA ASN A 236 7.22 -7.90 27.04
C ASN A 236 6.84 -8.42 25.65
N LYS A 237 6.35 -7.56 24.76
CA LYS A 237 5.89 -7.93 23.43
C LYS A 237 6.50 -7.05 22.35
N CYS A 238 6.79 -7.65 21.21
CA CYS A 238 7.16 -6.93 20.00
C CYS A 238 5.93 -6.80 19.08
N TYR A 239 5.81 -5.64 18.45
CA TYR A 239 4.72 -5.27 17.55
C TYR A 239 5.27 -5.02 16.15
N LYS A 240 4.49 -5.33 15.12
CA LYS A 240 4.82 -4.87 13.76
C LYS A 240 4.64 -3.35 13.71
N ALA A 241 5.42 -2.64 12.89
CA ALA A 241 5.30 -1.19 12.79
C ALA A 241 3.90 -0.77 12.27
N GLU A 242 3.34 -1.62 11.41
CA GLU A 242 2.00 -1.52 10.84
C GLU A 242 0.91 -1.59 11.92
N ASP A 243 1.10 -2.41 12.97
CA ASP A 243 0.15 -2.49 14.09
C ASP A 243 0.13 -1.21 14.90
N LEU A 244 1.30 -0.65 15.20
CA LEU A 244 1.42 0.64 15.90
C LEU A 244 0.74 1.77 15.10
N ALA A 245 0.87 1.74 13.78
CA ALA A 245 0.19 2.67 12.88
C ALA A 245 -1.34 2.52 12.94
N LYS A 246 -1.86 1.30 12.83
CA LYS A 246 -3.31 1.00 12.93
C LYS A 246 -3.90 1.44 14.27
N ILE A 247 -3.17 1.25 15.37
CA ILE A 247 -3.61 1.70 16.69
C ILE A 247 -3.73 3.23 16.73
N ALA A 248 -2.72 3.96 16.26
CA ALA A 248 -2.76 5.43 16.21
C ALA A 248 -3.90 5.94 15.31
N GLU A 249 -4.22 5.23 14.22
CA GLU A 249 -5.35 5.54 13.33
C GLU A 249 -6.71 5.34 14.00
N ASN A 250 -6.85 4.35 14.88
CA ASN A 250 -8.09 4.18 15.64
C ASN A 250 -8.25 5.26 16.71
N LEU A 251 -7.15 5.64 17.37
CA LEU A 251 -7.18 6.65 18.45
C LEU A 251 -7.55 8.04 17.95
N ILE A 252 -7.13 8.41 16.73
CA ILE A 252 -7.43 9.74 16.17
C ILE A 252 -8.91 9.93 15.80
N LEU A 253 -9.69 8.84 15.69
CA LEU A 253 -11.13 8.89 15.43
C LEU A 253 -11.96 9.25 16.67
N ILE A 254 -11.33 9.30 17.85
CA ILE A 254 -12.00 9.66 19.11
C ILE A 254 -12.30 11.16 19.11
N LYS A 255 -13.52 11.52 19.53
CA LYS A 255 -13.97 12.91 19.59
C LYS A 255 -13.00 13.79 20.39
N ASP A 256 -12.76 15.00 19.88
CA ASP A 256 -11.90 16.04 20.48
C ASP A 256 -10.40 15.70 20.52
N ILE A 257 -9.96 14.69 19.76
CA ILE A 257 -8.54 14.32 19.58
C ILE A 257 -8.05 14.81 18.22
N GLU A 258 -6.93 15.53 18.21
CA GLU A 258 -6.30 16.08 17.00
C GLU A 258 -4.96 15.40 16.67
N VAL A 259 -4.36 14.69 17.64
CA VAL A 259 -3.14 13.92 17.45
C VAL A 259 -3.15 12.66 18.30
N ALA A 260 -2.64 11.57 17.74
CA ALA A 260 -2.50 10.29 18.43
C ALA A 260 -1.12 9.69 18.18
N PHE A 261 -0.55 9.08 19.22
CA PHE A 261 0.72 8.37 19.17
C PHE A 261 0.57 6.97 19.72
N THR A 262 1.29 6.02 19.13
CA THR A 262 1.45 4.68 19.68
C THR A 262 2.93 4.35 19.75
N ILE A 263 3.39 3.89 20.91
CA ILE A 263 4.79 3.56 21.19
C ILE A 263 4.87 2.09 21.54
N GLY A 264 5.76 1.33 20.92
CA GLY A 264 5.94 -0.09 21.23
C GLY A 264 7.28 -0.63 20.76
N LYS A 265 7.73 -1.76 21.32
CA LYS A 265 8.93 -2.45 20.83
C LYS A 265 8.63 -3.06 19.47
N ILE A 266 9.47 -2.81 18.46
CA ILE A 266 9.41 -3.51 17.17
C ILE A 266 10.34 -4.74 17.21
N ASN A 267 11.42 -4.65 17.97
CA ASN A 267 12.29 -5.76 18.37
C ASN A 267 12.95 -5.43 19.71
N ASP A 268 13.77 -6.34 20.25
CA ASP A 268 14.39 -6.20 21.57
C ASP A 268 15.21 -4.91 21.77
N GLN A 269 15.74 -4.34 20.70
CA GLN A 269 16.62 -3.17 20.74
C GLN A 269 15.99 -1.91 20.14
N THR A 270 14.80 -2.00 19.55
CA THR A 270 14.20 -0.92 18.76
C THR A 270 12.77 -0.65 19.19
N ILE A 271 12.50 0.61 19.53
CA ILE A 271 11.16 1.12 19.81
C ILE A 271 10.65 1.88 18.60
N GLY A 272 9.46 1.52 18.15
CA GLY A 272 8.70 2.26 17.15
C GLY A 272 7.79 3.29 17.80
N ILE A 273 7.64 4.42 17.12
CA ILE A 273 6.56 5.38 17.37
C ILE A 273 5.82 5.59 16.06
N SER A 274 4.51 5.41 16.10
CA SER A 274 3.60 5.80 15.01
C SER A 274 2.77 7.00 15.45
N ALA A 275 2.68 8.00 14.59
CA ALA A 275 1.96 9.25 14.84
C ALA A 275 0.89 9.48 13.77
N ARG A 276 -0.29 9.92 14.20
CA ARG A 276 -1.42 10.30 13.35
C ARG A 276 -1.99 11.63 13.82
N SER A 277 -2.45 12.47 12.89
CA SER A 277 -3.18 13.70 13.21
C SER A 277 -4.30 13.97 12.23
N ILE A 278 -5.31 14.69 12.70
CA ILE A 278 -6.37 15.28 11.88
C ILE A 278 -6.32 16.80 12.07
N GLY A 279 -6.42 17.54 10.97
CA GLY A 279 -6.44 19.01 11.00
C GLY A 279 -5.05 19.63 10.83
N LYS A 280 -4.63 20.46 11.80
CA LYS A 280 -3.50 21.40 11.62
C LYS A 280 -2.18 20.93 12.23
N ILE A 281 -2.18 19.91 13.08
CA ILE A 281 -0.98 19.45 13.77
C ILE A 281 -0.11 18.66 12.79
N ASN A 282 1.12 19.13 12.58
CA ASN A 282 2.07 18.47 11.68
C ASN A 282 2.92 17.43 12.44
N VAL A 283 2.52 16.16 12.37
CA VAL A 283 3.25 15.06 13.03
C VAL A 283 4.60 14.74 12.38
N GLN A 284 4.82 15.10 11.10
CA GLN A 284 6.12 14.96 10.46
C GLN A 284 7.21 15.73 11.23
N GLN A 285 6.91 16.97 11.62
CA GLN A 285 7.86 17.83 12.32
C GLN A 285 8.17 17.30 13.73
N ILE A 286 7.18 16.69 14.38
CA ILE A 286 7.35 16.05 15.69
C ILE A 286 8.27 14.82 15.54
N MET A 287 7.97 13.92 14.59
CA MET A 287 8.78 12.73 14.37
C MET A 287 10.20 13.05 13.89
N LYS A 288 10.40 14.09 13.06
CA LYS A 288 11.74 14.56 12.65
C LYS A 288 12.61 14.96 13.84
N LYS A 289 12.05 15.60 14.87
CA LYS A 289 12.78 15.93 16.11
C LYS A 289 13.20 14.68 16.89
N MET A 290 12.55 13.55 16.64
CA MET A 290 12.87 12.23 17.20
C MET A 290 13.68 11.34 16.22
N GLY A 291 14.25 11.92 15.15
CA GLY A 291 15.05 11.20 14.17
C GLY A 291 14.27 10.42 13.10
N GLY A 292 12.95 10.64 13.02
CA GLY A 292 12.07 9.98 12.06
C GLY A 292 11.63 10.85 10.89
N GLY A 293 10.47 10.54 10.32
CA GLY A 293 9.93 11.21 9.14
C GLY A 293 8.51 10.78 8.81
N GLY A 294 8.08 11.05 7.57
CA GLY A 294 6.73 10.76 7.09
C GLY A 294 6.07 11.98 6.45
N HIS A 295 4.78 12.15 6.69
CA HIS A 295 3.90 13.18 6.13
C HIS A 295 3.23 14.02 7.23
N ASN A 296 2.58 15.10 6.82
CA ASN A 296 1.98 16.06 7.75
C ASN A 296 1.03 15.41 8.76
N ASN A 297 0.27 14.40 8.33
CA ASN A 297 -0.78 13.75 9.14
C ASN A 297 -0.44 12.31 9.55
N GLU A 298 0.65 11.74 9.01
CA GLU A 298 1.03 10.34 9.19
C GLU A 298 2.55 10.28 9.24
N ALA A 299 3.15 10.00 10.39
CA ALA A 299 4.59 9.99 10.56
C ALA A 299 5.03 8.89 11.52
N ALA A 300 6.30 8.53 11.48
CA ALA A 300 6.86 7.53 12.39
C ALA A 300 8.34 7.78 12.68
N THR A 301 8.83 7.19 13.77
CA THR A 301 10.27 7.08 14.05
C THR A 301 10.59 5.72 14.65
N GLN A 302 11.85 5.33 14.56
CA GLN A 302 12.40 4.16 15.24
C GLN A 302 13.61 4.59 16.05
N ILE A 303 13.64 4.23 17.33
CA ILE A 303 14.69 4.63 18.26
C ILE A 303 15.34 3.38 18.83
N LYS A 304 16.66 3.30 18.70
CA LYS A 304 17.46 2.18 19.20
C LYS A 304 17.94 2.43 20.63
N ASP A 305 18.18 1.34 21.34
CA ASP A 305 18.90 1.30 22.63
C ASP A 305 18.27 2.15 23.75
N LEU A 306 16.94 2.32 23.73
CA LEU A 306 16.18 2.97 24.80
C LEU A 306 15.05 2.07 25.29
N LYS A 307 14.50 2.39 26.47
CA LYS A 307 13.27 1.80 27.01
C LYS A 307 12.03 2.60 26.60
N VAL A 308 10.87 1.94 26.59
CA VAL A 308 9.57 2.54 26.20
C VAL A 308 9.28 3.81 27.00
N PHE A 309 9.52 3.77 28.31
CA PHE A 309 9.36 4.92 29.19
C PHE A 309 10.25 6.12 28.82
N GLU A 310 11.53 5.88 28.46
CA GLU A 310 12.44 6.98 28.07
C GLU A 310 12.02 7.63 26.75
N VAL A 311 11.49 6.82 25.83
CA VAL A 311 10.93 7.32 24.56
C VAL A 311 9.66 8.14 24.81
N LEU A 312 8.79 7.69 25.71
CA LEU A 312 7.60 8.41 26.13
C LEU A 312 7.93 9.80 26.69
N GLU A 313 8.87 9.88 27.63
CA GLU A 313 9.26 11.16 28.25
C GLU A 313 9.87 12.13 27.24
N LYS A 314 10.66 11.61 26.28
CA LYS A 314 11.15 12.42 25.15
C LYS A 314 10.01 12.95 24.28
N LEU A 315 9.03 12.10 23.96
CA LEU A 315 7.87 12.51 23.17
C LEU A 315 7.07 13.59 23.90
N LYS A 316 6.73 13.38 25.16
CA LYS A 316 6.01 14.32 26.04
C LYS A 316 6.64 15.71 26.04
N LYS A 317 7.95 15.77 26.22
CA LYS A 317 8.72 17.02 26.16
C LYS A 317 8.61 17.75 24.81
N ILE A 318 8.55 17.01 23.69
CA ILE A 318 8.44 17.61 22.35
C ILE A 318 7.02 18.13 22.10
N VAL A 319 6.00 17.41 22.56
CA VAL A 319 4.59 17.80 22.36
C VAL A 319 4.09 18.79 23.42
N GLY A 320 4.85 18.98 24.51
CA GLY A 320 4.54 19.95 25.56
C GLY A 320 3.48 19.47 26.54
N VAL A 321 3.47 18.17 26.86
CA VAL A 321 2.55 17.54 27.83
C VAL A 321 3.28 16.78 28.92
#